data_AF-A0A942F5R2-F1
#
_entry.id   AF-A0A942F5R2-F1
#
_cell.length_a   1.000
_cell.length_b   1.000
_cell.length_c   1.000
_cell.angle_alpha   90.00
_cell.angle_beta   90.00
_cell.angle_gamma   90.00
#
_symmetry.space_group_name_H-M   'P 1'
#
loop_
_entity.id
_entity.type
_entity.pdbx_description
1 polymer ?
#
loop_
_entity_poly.entity_id
_entity_poly.type
_entity_poly.pdbx_seq_one_letter_code
_entity_poly.pdbx_strand_id
1 'polypeptide(L)'
;MAHSTMLHVRVDDEIKTQASEALAAMGLSVSDAVRILLKRVVNDQAFPLELKVPNAQTRAAMEEARAMAKARTARFESADALIDDLEKARQQ
;
A
#
# COMPACT_ATOMS: atom_id res chain seq x y z
N MET A 1 34.13 3.29 0.84
CA MET A 1 33.46 4.34 0.03
C MET A 1 31.97 4.24 0.31
N ALA A 2 31.29 5.32 0.70
CA ALA A 2 29.83 5.27 0.85
C ALA A 2 29.22 5.24 -0.56
N HIS A 3 28.54 4.15 -0.93
CA HIS A 3 27.79 4.06 -2.19
C HIS A 3 26.49 4.85 -2.03
N SER A 4 26.49 6.11 -2.46
CA SER A 4 25.30 6.96 -2.47
C SER A 4 24.84 7.26 -3.89
N THR A 5 23.54 7.18 -4.13
CA THR A 5 22.89 7.59 -5.38
C THR A 5 21.89 8.72 -5.09
N MET A 6 21.75 9.64 -6.04
CA MET A 6 20.81 10.76 -5.92
C MET A 6 19.40 10.35 -6.32
N LEU A 7 18.41 10.68 -5.49
CA LEU A 7 16.99 10.50 -5.79
C LEU A 7 16.41 11.84 -6.28
N HIS A 8 15.95 11.86 -7.53
CA HIS A 8 15.25 13.02 -8.10
C HIS A 8 13.74 12.75 -8.07
N VAL A 9 13.00 13.54 -7.27
CA VAL A 9 11.54 13.47 -7.19
C VAL A 9 10.96 14.82 -7.58
N ARG A 10 10.00 14.81 -8.51
CA ARG A 10 9.22 16.01 -8.82
C ARG A 10 8.17 16.18 -7.73
N VAL A 11 8.12 17.38 -7.17
CA VAL A 11 7.16 17.79 -6.16
C VAL A 11 6.67 19.18 -6.53
N ASP A 12 5.43 19.49 -6.18
CA ASP A 12 4.90 20.84 -6.26
C ASP A 12 5.69 21.80 -5.34
N ASP A 13 5.92 23.03 -5.80
CA ASP A 13 6.76 23.99 -5.08
C ASP A 13 6.13 24.46 -3.75
N GLU A 14 4.81 24.58 -3.70
CA GLU A 14 4.09 24.94 -2.48
C GLU A 14 4.21 23.80 -1.44
N ILE A 15 3.97 22.56 -1.88
CA ILE A 15 4.11 21.37 -1.03
C ILE A 15 5.53 21.23 -0.51
N LYS A 16 6.55 21.45 -1.36
CA LYS A 16 7.95 21.40 -0.95
C LYS A 16 8.26 22.42 0.14
N THR A 17 7.73 23.63 0.01
CA THR A 17 7.95 24.72 0.97
C THR A 17 7.30 24.39 2.31
N GLN A 18 6.01 24.04 2.31
CA GLN A 18 5.27 23.66 3.51
C GLN A 18 5.90 22.46 4.23
N ALA A 19 6.31 21.42 3.48
CA ALA A 19 6.97 20.25 4.05
C ALA A 19 8.33 20.60 4.66
N SER A 20 9.09 21.50 4.03
CA SER A 20 10.39 21.93 4.54
C SER A 20 10.26 22.69 5.86
N GLU A 21 9.28 23.59 5.97
CA GLU A 21 9.01 24.33 7.21
C GLU A 21 8.54 23.41 8.34
N ALA A 22 7.60 22.51 8.05
CA ALA A 22 7.09 21.55 9.03
C ALA A 22 8.17 20.61 9.56
N LEU A 23 9.05 20.10 8.68
CA LEU A 23 10.17 19.23 9.07
C LEU A 23 11.26 20.01 9.81
N ALA A 24 11.55 21.24 9.40
CA ALA A 24 12.53 22.10 10.08
C ALA A 24 12.10 22.41 11.52
N ALA A 25 10.80 22.60 11.77
CA ALA A 25 10.25 22.75 13.12
C ALA A 25 10.48 21.50 14.00
N MET A 26 10.71 20.34 13.39
CA MET A 26 11.07 19.07 14.06
C MET A 26 12.59 18.82 14.08
N GLY A 27 13.41 19.75 13.54
CA GLY A 27 14.86 19.59 13.43
C GLY A 27 15.32 18.64 12.31
N LEU A 28 14.48 18.40 11.30
CA LEU A 28 14.76 17.50 10.18
C LEU A 28 14.82 18.25 8.85
N SER A 29 15.71 17.82 7.96
CA SER A 29 15.64 18.21 6.54
C SER A 29 14.69 17.29 5.76
N VAL A 30 14.22 17.73 4.59
CA VAL A 30 13.47 16.86 3.65
C VAL A 30 14.26 15.59 3.33
N SER A 31 15.57 15.72 3.16
CA SER A 31 16.46 14.59 2.90
C SER A 31 16.51 13.59 4.07
N ASP A 32 16.42 14.05 5.32
CA ASP A 32 16.35 13.17 6.49
C ASP A 32 15.04 12.40 6.52
N ALA A 33 13.92 13.08 6.30
CA ALA A 33 12.61 12.45 6.24
C ALA A 33 12.54 11.38 5.13
N VAL A 34 13.05 11.68 3.93
CA VAL A 34 13.11 10.71 2.83
C VAL A 34 13.98 9.50 3.18
N ARG A 35 15.14 9.70 3.82
CA ARG A 35 16.00 8.59 4.26
C ARG A 35 15.31 7.72 5.32
N ILE A 36 14.60 8.32 6.27
CA ILE A 36 13.84 7.60 7.30
C ILE A 36 12.73 6.78 6.66
N LEU A 37 11.97 7.37 5.73
CA LEU A 37 10.91 6.71 4.98
C LEU A 37 11.44 5.45 4.27
N LEU A 38 12.52 5.59 3.50
CA LEU A 38 13.09 4.47 2.73
C LEU A 38 13.62 3.37 3.66
N LYS A 39 14.26 3.73 4.78
CA LYS A 39 14.70 2.74 5.78
C LYS A 39 13.52 1.98 6.38
N ARG A 40 12.40 2.66 6.66
CA ARG A 40 11.21 2.02 7.21
C ARG A 40 10.60 1.03 6.22
N VAL A 41 10.51 1.40 4.94
CA VAL A 41 10.06 0.49 3.88
C VAL A 41 10.93 -0.77 3.80
N VAL A 42 12.25 -0.60 3.83
CA VAL A 42 13.19 -1.74 3.78
C VAL A 42 13.05 -2.63 5.00
N ASN A 43 12.95 -2.06 6.20
CA ASN A 43 12.90 -2.84 7.43
C ASN A 43 11.58 -3.58 7.62
N ASP A 44 10.47 -2.93 7.27
CA ASP A 44 9.14 -3.46 7.55
C ASP A 44 8.55 -4.26 6.38
N GLN A 45 9.16 -4.16 5.19
CA GLN A 45 8.60 -4.70 3.94
C GLN A 45 7.15 -4.23 3.71
N ALA A 46 6.83 -3.03 4.19
CA ALA A 46 5.49 -2.43 4.14
C ALA A 46 5.58 -0.93 3.91
N PHE A 47 4.49 -0.35 3.40
CA PHE A 47 4.39 1.10 3.31
C PHE A 47 4.23 1.70 4.72
N PRO A 48 5.00 2.74 5.10
CA PRO A 48 5.09 3.22 6.47
C PRO A 48 3.89 4.06 6.93
N LEU A 49 2.88 4.21 6.07
CA LEU A 49 1.60 4.84 6.38
C LEU A 49 0.48 3.88 6.00
N GLU A 50 -0.58 3.87 6.79
CA GLU A 50 -1.76 3.07 6.48
C GLU A 50 -2.44 3.60 5.20
N LEU A 51 -2.53 2.75 4.17
CA LEU A 51 -3.23 3.08 2.93
C LEU A 51 -4.73 2.85 3.12
N LYS A 52 -5.44 3.91 3.54
CA LYS A 52 -6.87 3.83 3.93
C LYS A 52 -7.84 3.67 2.76
N VAL A 53 -7.46 4.09 1.56
CA VAL A 53 -8.34 4.04 0.37
C VAL A 53 -7.88 2.90 -0.54
N PRO A 54 -8.67 1.80 -0.66
CA PRO A 54 -8.35 0.73 -1.59
C PRO A 54 -8.32 1.27 -3.02
N ASN A 55 -7.44 0.73 -3.86
CA ASN A 55 -7.39 1.11 -5.27
C ASN A 55 -8.65 0.64 -6.03
N ALA A 56 -8.80 1.07 -7.29
CA ALA A 56 -9.99 0.76 -8.09
C ALA A 56 -10.24 -0.75 -8.22
N GLN A 57 -9.19 -1.54 -8.43
CA GLN A 57 -9.28 -2.99 -8.55
C GLN A 57 -9.74 -3.65 -7.24
N THR A 58 -9.17 -3.26 -6.10
CA THR A 58 -9.58 -3.78 -4.79
C THR A 58 -11.02 -3.39 -4.48
N ARG A 59 -11.45 -2.17 -4.83
CA ARG A 59 -12.86 -1.76 -4.65
C ARG A 59 -13.81 -2.61 -5.48
N ALA A 60 -13.49 -2.86 -6.76
CA ALA A 60 -14.30 -3.71 -7.63
C ALA A 60 -14.42 -5.15 -7.07
N ALA A 61 -13.30 -5.74 -6.64
CA ALA A 61 -13.30 -7.07 -6.02
C ALA A 61 -14.15 -7.12 -4.73
N MET A 62 -14.12 -6.05 -3.91
CA MET A 62 -14.96 -5.96 -2.71
C MET A 62 -16.45 -5.85 -3.05
N GLU A 63 -16.81 -5.13 -4.13
CA GLU A 63 -18.20 -5.04 -4.61
C GLU A 63 -18.70 -6.38 -5.14
N GLU A 64 -17.88 -7.06 -5.94
CA GLU A 64 -18.16 -8.43 -6.43
C GLU A 64 -18.38 -9.40 -5.26
N ALA A 65 -17.47 -9.42 -4.29
CA ALA A 65 -17.59 -10.27 -3.10
C ALA A 65 -18.87 -10.00 -2.31
N ARG A 66 -19.26 -8.71 -2.16
CA ARG A 66 -20.53 -8.33 -1.50
C ARG A 66 -21.75 -8.81 -2.30
N ALA A 67 -21.71 -8.74 -3.63
CA ALA A 67 -22.78 -9.22 -4.48
C ALA A 67 -22.94 -10.75 -4.38
N MET A 68 -21.84 -11.51 -4.42
CA MET A 68 -21.84 -12.96 -4.23
C MET A 68 -22.37 -13.37 -2.84
N ALA A 69 -21.95 -12.65 -1.79
CA ALA A 69 -22.44 -12.88 -0.43
C ALA A 69 -23.96 -12.64 -0.32
N LYS A 70 -24.49 -11.58 -0.96
CA LYS A 70 -25.93 -11.29 -1.01
C LYS A 70 -26.71 -12.36 -1.78
N ALA A 71 -26.15 -12.84 -2.90
CA ALA A 71 -26.71 -13.92 -3.70
C ALA A 71 -26.61 -15.30 -3.03
N ARG A 72 -25.86 -15.41 -1.91
CA ARG A 72 -25.53 -16.66 -1.21
C ARG A 72 -24.82 -17.69 -2.10
N THR A 73 -24.12 -17.23 -3.13
CA THR A 73 -23.41 -18.08 -4.11
C THR A 73 -21.97 -18.40 -3.70
N ALA A 74 -21.43 -17.72 -2.68
CA ALA A 74 -20.10 -17.96 -2.13
C ALA A 74 -20.17 -18.62 -0.74
N ARG A 75 -20.85 -19.77 -0.63
CA ARG A 75 -20.94 -20.54 0.61
C ARG A 75 -20.38 -21.94 0.38
N PHE A 76 -19.58 -22.40 1.34
CA PHE A 76 -18.96 -23.71 1.32
C PHE A 76 -19.26 -24.41 2.65
N GLU A 77 -19.44 -25.73 2.60
CA GLU A 77 -19.77 -26.53 3.78
C GLU A 77 -18.54 -26.79 4.68
N SER A 78 -17.33 -26.65 4.12
CA SER A 78 -16.06 -26.82 4.83
C SER A 78 -14.96 -25.94 4.22
N ALA A 79 -13.84 -25.81 4.94
CA ALA A 79 -12.64 -25.14 4.42
C ALA A 79 -12.05 -25.90 3.21
N ASP A 80 -12.10 -27.23 3.21
CA ASP A 80 -11.61 -28.05 2.09
C ASP A 80 -12.41 -27.79 0.82
N ALA A 81 -13.75 -27.72 0.93
CA ALA A 81 -14.61 -27.42 -0.21
C ALA A 81 -14.36 -26.03 -0.83
N LEU A 82 -13.97 -25.05 -0.01
CA LEU A 82 -13.56 -23.72 -0.47
C LEU A 82 -12.20 -23.79 -1.21
N ILE A 83 -11.21 -24.48 -0.64
CA ILE A 83 -9.87 -24.58 -1.23
C ILE A 83 -9.92 -25.31 -2.57
N ASP A 84 -10.67 -26.41 -2.66
CA ASP A 84 -10.85 -27.18 -3.90
C ASP A 84 -11.45 -26.32 -5.03
N ASP A 85 -12.42 -25.46 -4.71
CA ASP A 85 -13.04 -24.55 -5.68
C ASP A 85 -12.06 -23.48 -6.18
N LEU A 86 -11.29 -22.87 -5.27
CA LEU A 86 -10.25 -21.89 -5.60
C LEU A 86 -9.15 -22.50 -6.48
N GLU A 87 -8.73 -23.73 -6.21
CA GLU A 87 -7.72 -24.43 -7.01
C GLU A 87 -8.21 -24.74 -8.43
N LYS A 88 -9.49 -25.12 -8.59
CA LYS A 88 -10.12 -25.30 -9.91
C LYS A 88 -10.21 -23.98 -10.67
N ALA A 89 -10.59 -22.89 -10.00
CA ALA A 89 -10.68 -21.57 -10.61
C ALA A 89 -9.30 -21.03 -11.04
N ARG A 90 -8.22 -21.36 -10.33
CA ARG A 90 -6.85 -20.96 -10.67
C ARG A 90 -6.29 -21.65 -11.94
N GLN A 91 -6.85 -22.81 -12.31
CA GLN A 91 -6.39 -23.61 -13.44
C GLN A 91 -7.13 -23.30 -14.76
N GLN A 92 -8.10 -22.39 -14.73
CA GLN A 92 -8.86 -21.90 -15.88
C GLN A 92 -8.31 -20.55 -16.34
#